data_AF-A0A656D6H3-F1
#
_entry.id   AF-A0A656D6H3-F1
#
_cell.length_a   1.000
_cell.length_b   1.000
_cell.length_c   1.000
_cell.angle_alpha   90.00
_cell.angle_beta   90.00
_cell.angle_gamma   90.00
#
_symmetry.space_group_name_H-M   'P 1'
#
loop_
_entity.id
_entity.type
_entity.pdbx_description
1 polymer ?
#
loop_
_entity_poly.entity_id
_entity_poly.type
_entity_poly.pdbx_seq_one_letter_code
_entity_poly.pdbx_strand_id
1 'polypeptide(L)'
;MLKASNIAIFLLRFVSGLMLAYFHGLGKVKSAIGYFIQGNEWKFLDTVRNIGFPAPGVFALAATISEFIGGILLAVGLFTRYSAIFIAITMGVAIYRHLTTDMRFELAGLYFLIALVFVFKGGEGISIDGLIKKK
;
A
#
# COMPACT_ATOMS: atom_id res chain seq x y z
N MET A 1 -24.57 9.56 17.05
CA MET A 1 -24.81 9.73 15.59
C MET A 1 -23.51 9.56 14.82
N LEU A 2 -23.48 8.72 13.77
CA LEU A 2 -22.36 8.68 12.83
C LEU A 2 -22.32 10.01 12.06
N LYS A 3 -21.20 10.73 12.13
CA LYS A 3 -21.00 11.95 11.34
C LYS A 3 -20.72 11.56 9.89
N ALA A 4 -21.22 12.33 8.91
CA ALA A 4 -20.94 12.12 7.49
C ALA A 4 -19.42 12.05 7.20
N SER A 5 -18.62 12.84 7.94
CA SER A 5 -17.15 12.80 7.89
C SER A 5 -16.56 11.41 8.19
N ASN A 6 -17.17 10.65 9.12
CA ASN A 6 -16.69 9.32 9.48
C ASN A 6 -16.97 8.31 8.38
N ILE A 7 -18.09 8.46 7.67
CA ILE A 7 -18.47 7.62 6.53
C ILE A 7 -17.53 7.92 5.35
N ALA A 8 -17.28 9.20 5.05
CA ALA A 8 -16.38 9.60 3.97
C ALA A 8 -14.95 9.07 4.15
N ILE A 9 -14.38 9.24 5.35
CA ILE A 9 -13.03 8.74 5.66
C ILE A 9 -12.99 7.21 5.66
N PHE A 10 -14.05 6.54 6.14
CA PHE A 10 -14.15 5.08 6.05
C PHE A 10 -14.17 4.59 4.60
N LEU A 11 -15.03 5.15 3.75
CA LEU A 11 -15.13 4.75 2.35
C LEU A 11 -13.81 4.96 1.62
N LEU A 12 -13.19 6.14 1.81
CA LEU A 12 -11.89 6.43 1.23
C LEU A 12 -10.86 5.38 1.64
N ARG A 13 -10.75 5.11 2.95
CA ARG A 13 -9.81 4.14 3.51
C ARG A 13 -10.04 2.73 2.99
N PHE A 14 -11.28 2.26 3.11
CA PHE A 14 -11.68 0.89 2.84
C PHE A 14 -11.49 0.57 1.36
N VAL A 15 -12.02 1.43 0.48
CA VAL A 15 -11.94 1.23 -0.96
C VAL A 15 -10.51 1.36 -1.44
N SER A 16 -9.77 2.42 -1.04
CA SER A 16 -8.40 2.59 -1.51
C SER A 16 -7.48 1.47 -1.02
N GLY A 17 -7.61 1.05 0.24
CA GLY A 17 -6.81 -0.04 0.81
C GLY A 17 -7.07 -1.37 0.11
N LEU A 18 -8.34 -1.70 -0.14
CA LEU A 18 -8.71 -2.92 -0.87
C LEU A 18 -8.26 -2.89 -2.33
N MET A 19 -8.43 -1.76 -3.02
CA MET A 19 -8.01 -1.63 -4.41
C MET A 19 -6.48 -1.73 -4.53
N LEU A 20 -5.73 -1.10 -3.62
CA LEU A 20 -4.28 -1.24 -3.59
C LEU A 20 -3.86 -2.69 -3.38
N ALA A 21 -4.46 -3.37 -2.39
CA ALA A 21 -4.17 -4.76 -2.10
C ALA A 21 -4.50 -5.67 -3.29
N TYR A 22 -5.67 -5.50 -3.91
CA TYR A 22 -6.11 -6.37 -4.98
C TYR A 22 -5.36 -6.12 -6.30
N PHE A 23 -5.28 -4.87 -6.76
CA PHE A 23 -4.74 -4.54 -8.08
C PHE A 23 -3.22 -4.41 -8.12
N HIS A 24 -2.57 -4.08 -6.99
CA HIS A 24 -1.12 -3.86 -6.95
C HIS A 24 -0.40 -4.87 -6.06
N GLY A 25 -1.02 -5.32 -4.96
CA GLY A 25 -0.42 -6.28 -4.03
C GLY A 25 -0.56 -7.75 -4.43
N LEU A 26 -1.77 -8.21 -4.76
CA LEU A 26 -2.10 -9.63 -4.88
C LEU A 26 -1.28 -10.35 -5.97
N GLY A 27 -1.12 -9.71 -7.13
CA GLY A 27 -0.29 -10.25 -8.22
C GLY A 27 1.16 -10.40 -7.80
N LYS A 28 1.71 -9.40 -7.10
CA LYS A 28 3.10 -9.43 -6.60
C LYS A 28 3.31 -10.52 -5.57
N VAL A 29 2.35 -10.73 -4.66
CA VAL A 29 2.40 -11.82 -3.67
C VAL A 29 2.38 -13.19 -4.35
N LYS A 30 1.48 -13.41 -5.32
CA LYS A 30 1.42 -14.67 -6.07
C LYS A 30 2.73 -14.95 -6.80
N SER A 31 3.32 -13.95 -7.47
CA SER A 31 4.60 -14.09 -8.13
C SER A 31 5.76 -14.32 -7.14
N ALA A 32 5.76 -13.66 -5.99
CA ALA A 32 6.75 -13.87 -4.95
C ALA A 32 6.70 -15.31 -4.41
N ILE A 33 5.50 -15.84 -4.12
CA ILE A 33 5.32 -17.23 -3.69
C ILE A 33 5.82 -18.21 -4.77
N GLY A 34 5.46 -17.97 -6.04
CA GLY A 34 5.97 -18.76 -7.16
C GLY A 34 7.50 -18.74 -7.27
N TYR A 35 8.12 -17.58 -7.02
CA TYR A 35 9.58 -17.45 -7.01
C TYR A 35 10.24 -18.26 -5.89
N PHE A 36 9.77 -18.12 -4.65
CA PHE A 36 10.41 -18.79 -3.51
C PHE A 36 10.15 -20.30 -3.43
N ILE A 37 9.00 -20.78 -3.91
CA ILE A 37 8.62 -22.20 -3.80
C ILE A 37 8.95 -22.97 -5.08
N GLN A 38 8.73 -22.37 -6.25
CA GLN A 38 8.76 -23.07 -7.53
C GLN A 38 9.94 -22.62 -8.42
N GLY A 39 10.69 -21.59 -8.01
CA GLY A 39 11.76 -21.02 -8.82
C GLY A 39 11.26 -20.22 -10.04
N ASN A 40 9.98 -19.82 -10.05
CA ASN A 40 9.40 -19.02 -11.13
C ASN A 40 9.98 -17.60 -11.17
N GLU A 41 9.84 -16.91 -12.30
CA GLU A 41 10.25 -15.51 -12.43
C GLU A 41 9.38 -14.57 -11.57
N TRP A 42 10.02 -13.58 -10.94
CA TRP A 42 9.34 -12.48 -10.25
C TRP A 42 9.67 -11.13 -10.89
N LYS A 43 8.94 -10.75 -11.95
CA LYS A 43 9.19 -9.52 -12.73
C LYS A 43 9.29 -8.23 -11.92
N PHE A 44 8.61 -8.17 -10.77
CA PHE A 44 8.71 -7.01 -9.89
C PHE A 44 10.09 -6.90 -9.23
N LEU A 45 10.75 -8.01 -8.94
CA LEU A 45 12.14 -8.02 -8.47
C LEU A 45 13.07 -7.36 -9.48
N ASP A 46 12.92 -7.67 -10.76
CA ASP A 46 13.74 -7.06 -11.82
C ASP A 46 13.42 -5.58 -12.00
N THR A 47 12.17 -5.18 -11.80
CA THR A 47 11.80 -3.76 -11.74
C THR A 47 12.56 -3.05 -10.62
N VAL A 48 12.63 -3.64 -9.42
CA VAL A 48 13.35 -3.05 -8.27
C VAL A 48 14.87 -3.06 -8.51
N ARG A 49 15.42 -4.10 -9.16
CA ARG A 49 16.83 -4.13 -9.60
C ARG A 49 17.15 -2.98 -10.55
N ASN A 50 16.31 -2.76 -11.55
CA ASN A 50 16.52 -1.72 -12.56
C ASN A 50 16.43 -0.30 -11.99
N ILE A 51 15.71 -0.10 -10.88
CA ILE A 51 15.71 1.17 -10.15
C ILE A 51 17.06 1.42 -9.44
N GLY A 52 17.86 0.37 -9.20
CA GLY A 52 19.19 0.48 -8.58
C GLY A 52 19.21 0.29 -7.05
N PHE A 53 18.20 -0.36 -6.47
CA PHE A 53 18.18 -0.61 -5.03
C PHE A 53 19.31 -1.58 -4.59
N PRO A 54 20.01 -1.31 -3.46
CA PRO A 54 21.16 -2.10 -3.03
C PRO A 54 20.82 -3.54 -2.58
N ALA A 55 19.58 -3.79 -2.19
CA ALA A 55 19.08 -5.11 -1.79
C ALA A 55 17.70 -5.40 -2.43
N PRO A 56 17.65 -5.62 -3.76
CA PRO A 56 16.41 -5.55 -4.52
C PRO A 56 15.39 -6.62 -4.11
N GLY A 57 15.85 -7.80 -3.65
CA GLY A 57 14.97 -8.83 -3.08
C GLY A 57 14.23 -8.38 -1.83
N VAL A 58 14.95 -7.73 -0.91
CA VAL A 58 14.38 -7.21 0.35
C VAL A 58 13.38 -6.10 0.05
N PHE A 59 13.74 -5.15 -0.81
CA PHE A 59 12.85 -4.04 -1.16
C PHE A 59 11.65 -4.47 -1.99
N ALA A 60 11.80 -5.46 -2.90
CA ALA A 60 10.67 -6.04 -3.63
C ALA A 60 9.68 -6.73 -2.68
N LEU A 61 10.19 -7.48 -1.70
CA LEU A 61 9.34 -8.13 -0.70
C LEU A 61 8.66 -7.12 0.21
N ALA A 62 9.40 -6.13 0.72
CA ALA A 62 8.86 -5.07 1.56
C ALA A 62 7.75 -4.30 0.85
N ALA A 63 7.95 -3.94 -0.43
CA ALA A 63 6.93 -3.24 -1.21
C ALA A 63 5.71 -4.12 -1.48
N THR A 64 5.92 -5.41 -1.75
CA THR A 64 4.83 -6.38 -1.97
C THR A 64 3.97 -6.58 -0.71
N ILE A 65 4.61 -6.69 0.45
CA ILE A 65 3.91 -6.80 1.74
C ILE A 65 3.17 -5.49 2.05
N SER A 66 3.82 -4.34 1.86
CA SER A 66 3.22 -3.02 2.09
C SER A 66 1.96 -2.81 1.22
N GLU A 67 2.02 -3.13 -0.07
CA GLU A 67 0.88 -2.95 -0.96
C GLU A 67 -0.26 -3.94 -0.67
N PHE A 68 0.07 -5.21 -0.37
CA PHE A 68 -0.95 -6.23 -0.11
C PHE A 68 -1.46 -6.18 1.33
N ILE A 69 -0.60 -6.55 2.29
CA ILE A 69 -0.97 -6.61 3.71
C ILE A 69 -1.22 -5.21 4.24
N GLY A 70 -0.35 -4.24 3.92
CA GLY A 70 -0.58 -2.85 4.31
C GLY A 70 -1.88 -2.29 3.72
N GLY A 71 -2.22 -2.63 2.46
CA GLY A 71 -3.50 -2.27 1.85
C GLY A 71 -4.71 -2.86 2.59
N ILE A 72 -4.66 -4.14 2.97
CA ILE A 72 -5.72 -4.80 3.75
C ILE A 72 -5.84 -4.16 5.15
N LEU A 73 -4.72 -3.99 5.84
CA LEU A 73 -4.67 -3.37 7.17
C LEU A 73 -5.20 -1.94 7.15
N LEU A 74 -4.81 -1.17 6.12
CA LEU A 74 -5.36 0.15 5.88
C LEU A 74 -6.86 0.07 5.70
N ALA A 75 -7.38 -0.81 4.82
CA ALA A 75 -8.79 -0.91 4.52
C ALA A 75 -9.67 -1.16 5.76
N VAL A 76 -9.28 -2.13 6.59
CA VAL A 76 -10.01 -2.44 7.83
C VAL A 76 -9.75 -1.39 8.94
N GLY A 77 -8.77 -0.52 8.74
CA GLY A 77 -8.37 0.51 9.69
C GLY A 77 -7.69 -0.07 10.92
N LEU A 78 -6.79 -1.04 10.75
CA LEU A 78 -5.94 -1.59 11.79
C LEU A 78 -4.49 -1.11 11.58
N PHE A 79 -3.86 -0.61 12.65
CA PHE A 79 -2.54 0.02 12.58
C PHE A 79 -2.45 1.09 11.48
N THR A 80 -3.55 1.84 11.29
CA THR A 80 -3.82 2.68 10.12
C THR A 80 -2.65 3.61 9.80
N ARG A 81 -2.08 4.26 10.82
CA ARG A 81 -0.97 5.21 10.64
C ARG A 81 0.29 4.50 10.15
N TYR A 82 0.61 3.32 10.68
CA TYR A 82 1.79 2.56 10.29
C TYR A 82 1.63 1.96 8.88
N SER A 83 0.48 1.36 8.60
CA SER A 83 0.13 0.84 7.26
C SER A 83 0.22 1.95 6.21
N ALA A 84 -0.32 3.14 6.51
CA ALA A 84 -0.26 4.29 5.63
C ALA A 84 1.18 4.81 5.41
N ILE A 85 2.05 4.81 6.42
CA ILE A 85 3.46 5.21 6.26
C ILE A 85 4.16 4.29 5.26
N PHE A 86 4.03 2.97 5.42
CA PHE A 86 4.67 2.02 4.51
C PHE A 86 4.12 2.14 3.08
N ILE A 87 2.81 2.32 2.92
CA ILE A 87 2.20 2.57 1.60
C ILE A 87 2.72 3.88 1.00
N ALA A 88 2.84 4.95 1.78
CA ALA A 88 3.36 6.22 1.29
C ALA A 88 4.80 6.06 0.80
N ILE A 89 5.65 5.31 1.50
CA ILE A 89 7.02 5.02 1.05
C ILE A 89 7.01 4.26 -0.28
N THR A 90 6.22 3.20 -0.41
CA THR A 90 6.18 2.41 -1.67
C THR A 90 5.62 3.20 -2.83
N MET A 91 4.58 4.01 -2.61
CA MET A 91 4.03 4.88 -3.65
C MET A 91 5.00 5.99 -4.03
N GLY A 92 5.78 6.54 -3.07
CA GLY A 92 6.85 7.49 -3.37
C GLY A 92 7.92 6.90 -4.30
N VAL A 93 8.35 5.66 -4.06
CA VAL A 93 9.27 4.94 -4.97
C VAL A 93 8.61 4.67 -6.32
N ALA A 94 7.33 4.32 -6.35
CA ALA A 94 6.59 4.11 -7.60
C ALA A 94 6.48 5.40 -8.43
N ILE A 95 6.24 6.55 -7.79
CA ILE A 95 6.24 7.87 -8.42
C ILE A 95 7.61 8.14 -9.05
N TYR A 96 8.69 7.98 -8.28
CA TYR A 96 10.05 8.17 -8.79
C TYR A 96 10.31 7.31 -10.04
N ARG A 97 10.00 6.02 -9.96
CA ARG A 97 10.13 5.10 -11.10
C ARG A 97 9.38 5.66 -12.32
N HIS A 98 8.09 5.96 -12.18
CA HIS A 98 7.26 6.42 -13.30
C HIS A 98 7.77 7.74 -13.89
N LEU A 99 8.22 8.68 -13.06
CA LEU A 99 8.84 9.94 -13.53
C LEU A 99 10.12 9.70 -14.37
N THR A 100 10.85 8.62 -14.09
CA THR A 100 12.08 8.27 -14.83
C THR A 100 11.86 7.33 -16.02
N THR A 101 10.64 6.79 -16.21
CA THR A 101 10.38 5.78 -17.25
C THR A 101 9.32 6.16 -18.27
N ASP A 102 8.11 6.49 -17.83
CA ASP A 102 6.93 6.58 -18.72
C ASP A 102 5.97 7.73 -18.38
N MET A 103 6.28 8.54 -17.36
CA MET A 103 5.47 9.64 -16.85
C MET A 103 4.06 9.26 -16.34
N ARG A 104 3.76 7.97 -16.15
CA ARG A 104 2.44 7.48 -15.70
C ARG A 104 2.32 7.43 -14.16
N PHE A 105 2.77 8.48 -13.50
CA PHE A 105 2.89 8.51 -12.03
C PHE A 105 1.56 8.85 -11.32
N GLU A 106 0.52 9.25 -12.05
CA GLU A 106 -0.72 9.82 -11.49
C GLU A 106 -1.40 8.87 -10.50
N LEU A 107 -1.54 7.58 -10.85
CA LEU A 107 -2.17 6.60 -9.97
C LEU A 107 -1.36 6.36 -8.69
N ALA A 108 -0.04 6.27 -8.81
CA ALA A 108 0.85 6.17 -7.65
C ALA A 108 0.76 7.45 -6.78
N GLY A 109 0.67 8.62 -7.41
CA GLY A 109 0.44 9.91 -6.75
C GLY A 109 -0.88 9.96 -5.97
N LEU A 110 -1.97 9.43 -6.55
CA LEU A 110 -3.26 9.35 -5.86
C LEU A 110 -3.18 8.47 -4.61
N TYR A 111 -2.62 7.26 -4.73
CA TYR A 111 -2.44 6.39 -3.56
C TYR A 111 -1.49 6.99 -2.52
N PHE A 112 -0.45 7.70 -2.96
CA PHE A 112 0.46 8.43 -2.07
C PHE A 112 -0.27 9.51 -1.27
N LEU A 113 -1.08 10.35 -1.92
CA LEU A 113 -1.86 11.38 -1.24
C LEU A 113 -2.89 10.79 -0.27
N ILE A 114 -3.58 9.73 -0.68
CA ILE A 114 -4.53 9.03 0.20
C ILE A 114 -3.78 8.44 1.41
N ALA A 115 -2.63 7.82 1.19
CA ALA A 115 -1.81 7.32 2.29
C ALA A 115 -1.42 8.47 3.24
N LEU A 116 -0.97 9.62 2.74
CA LEU A 116 -0.66 10.78 3.58
C LEU A 116 -1.86 11.25 4.41
N VAL A 117 -3.07 11.27 3.84
CA VAL A 117 -4.28 11.57 4.62
C VAL A 117 -4.36 10.65 5.84
N PHE A 118 -4.13 9.35 5.67
CA PHE A 118 -4.19 8.37 6.76
C PHE A 118 -2.96 8.34 7.67
N VAL A 119 -1.80 8.82 7.21
CA VAL A 119 -0.66 9.10 8.10
C VAL A 119 -1.08 10.13 9.14
N PHE A 120 -1.69 11.24 8.72
CA PHE A 120 -2.08 12.30 9.65
C PHE A 120 -3.35 11.94 10.43
N LYS A 121 -4.39 11.49 9.74
CA LYS A 121 -5.73 11.22 10.30
C LYS A 121 -5.77 9.95 11.16
N GLY A 122 -4.92 8.97 10.85
CA GLY A 122 -4.88 7.69 11.54
C GLY A 122 -6.19 6.90 11.42
N GLY A 123 -6.38 5.97 12.36
CA GLY A 123 -7.52 5.06 12.37
C GLY A 123 -8.77 5.62 13.03
N GLU A 124 -9.15 6.86 12.74
CA GLU A 124 -10.42 7.41 13.25
C GLU A 124 -11.65 6.90 12.46
N GLY A 125 -12.83 7.19 13.01
CA GLY A 125 -14.11 6.86 12.38
C GLY A 125 -14.48 5.37 12.53
N ILE A 126 -14.98 4.78 11.44
CA ILE A 126 -15.37 3.36 11.37
C ILE A 126 -14.12 2.53 11.02
N SER A 127 -13.37 2.12 12.04
CA SER A 127 -12.07 1.40 11.93
C SER A 127 -11.90 0.44 13.09
N ILE A 128 -11.05 -0.57 12.92
CA ILE A 128 -10.62 -1.42 14.05
C ILE A 128 -9.86 -0.59 15.11
N ASP A 129 -8.94 0.28 14.71
CA ASP A 129 -8.21 1.19 15.62
C ASP A 129 -9.18 2.07 16.44
N GLY A 130 -10.26 2.55 15.82
CA GLY A 130 -11.27 3.37 16.46
C GLY A 130 -12.16 2.57 17.40
N LEU A 131 -12.39 1.29 17.12
CA LEU A 131 -13.08 0.36 18.03
C LEU A 131 -12.21 0.02 19.25
N ILE A 132 -10.90 -0.19 19.06
CA ILE A 132 -9.96 -0.49 20.14
C ILE A 132 -9.85 0.70 21.11
N LYS A 133 -9.73 1.93 20.60
CA LYS A 133 -9.61 3.15 21.45
C LYS A 133 -10.85 3.49 22.28
N LYS A 134 -12.02 2.94 21.92
CA LYS A 134 -13.28 3.19 22.64
C LYS A 134 -13.51 2.22 23.79
N LYS A 135 -12.75 1.12 23.84
CA LYS A 135 -12.68 0.22 24.98
C LYS A 135 -11.63 0.72 25.95
#